data_AF-A0A8C6NW63-F1
#
_entry.id   AF-A0A8C6NW63-F1
#
_cell.length_a   1.000
_cell.length_b   1.000
_cell.length_c   1.000
_cell.angle_alpha   90.00
_cell.angle_beta   90.00
_cell.angle_gamma   90.00
#
_symmetry.space_group_name_H-M   'P 1'
#
loop_
_entity.id
_entity.type
_entity.pdbx_description
1 polymer ?
#
loop_
_entity_poly.entity_id
_entity_poly.type
_entity_poly.pdbx_seq_one_letter_code
_entity_poly.pdbx_strand_id
1 'polypeptide(L)'
;MTKPESKRSSVAAFSAPGKSATTEQVNNGSVDSGCPDQSSSSAGRAKMVKQSSKESLHRRNTETEVFDDGTNTFFWRAHTLTVLFILTCALVYVTLLEETPQDTAYNTKRGIVASILVFLCFGVTQAKDGPFTRPHPAYWRFWLCVTVVYELFLIFILFQTVHDGRQFMKYIDPNLGVPLPERDYGGNCLIYDPGNTTDPFHNIWDKMDGFVPAHFLGWYIKTLMIRDWWMCMIISVMFEFLEYSLEHQLPNFSECWWDHWIMDVLVCNGLGIYCGMKTLAWLSMKPYQWQGLWNIPTYKGKIKRIAFQFTPYSWVKFEWRPASSLRRWLAVLGIIFMFLLAELNTFYLKFVLWMPPEHYLVLLRLVFFVNVGGVAMREIYDFMDDPKFHKKLGQQAWLAAAITVTEFLIVVKYDPNTLMLPIPFFVMQCWFLGIFLILIWTVWRFFIRPYVPVRTLRSSDQHLLLVPPARYRARGERAFSVCAPKLWKQLPLTVRLAPSPPTFKVRLKTYFYSLAYPAEIV
;
A
#
# COMPACT_ATOMS: atom_id res chain seq x y z
N MET A 1 1.14 60.40 23.30
CA MET A 1 2.02 61.34 22.56
C MET A 1 3.35 61.48 23.31
N THR A 2 4.38 61.98 22.63
CA THR A 2 5.63 62.58 23.18
C THR A 2 6.50 61.78 24.19
N LYS A 3 7.56 61.16 23.66
CA LYS A 3 8.95 61.46 24.09
C LYS A 3 9.34 62.88 23.58
N PRO A 4 10.48 63.52 23.95
CA PRO A 4 11.69 62.99 24.61
C PRO A 4 12.28 63.90 25.73
N GLU A 5 13.46 63.57 26.25
CA GLU A 5 14.54 64.57 26.39
C GLU A 5 15.96 63.95 26.36
N SER A 6 17.00 64.79 26.31
CA SER A 6 18.43 64.43 26.03
C SER A 6 19.36 65.62 26.41
N LYS A 7 20.69 65.71 26.21
CA LYS A 7 21.65 65.04 25.30
C LYS A 7 23.11 65.41 25.67
N ARG A 8 24.11 64.50 25.62
CA ARG A 8 25.55 64.75 25.26
C ARG A 8 26.42 63.48 25.41
N SER A 9 27.16 62.99 24.39
CA SER A 9 28.43 63.49 23.77
C SER A 9 29.66 62.94 24.53
N SER A 10 30.77 62.45 23.97
CA SER A 10 31.37 62.40 22.60
C SER A 10 32.29 61.15 22.50
N VAL A 11 32.96 60.72 21.40
CA VAL A 11 33.05 61.15 19.99
C VAL A 11 33.22 59.89 19.08
N ALA A 12 33.93 59.92 17.92
CA ALA A 12 34.03 58.83 16.93
C ALA A 12 35.47 58.31 16.68
N ALA A 13 35.58 57.06 16.18
CA ALA A 13 36.54 56.62 15.15
C ALA A 13 36.14 55.22 14.59
N PHE A 14 36.59 54.88 13.37
CA PHE A 14 36.13 53.72 12.59
C PHE A 14 37.29 52.78 12.19
N SER A 15 36.95 51.59 11.69
CA SER A 15 37.75 50.64 10.88
C SER A 15 38.59 49.54 11.57
N ALA A 16 38.57 48.35 10.93
CA ALA A 16 39.41 47.16 11.17
C ALA A 16 40.46 47.04 10.03
N PRO A 17 41.47 46.13 10.07
CA PRO A 17 41.23 44.76 9.54
C PRO A 17 42.16 43.59 10.01
N GLY A 18 41.68 42.35 9.85
CA GLY A 18 42.33 41.24 9.10
C GLY A 18 43.71 40.60 9.44
N LYS A 19 43.66 39.30 9.83
CA LYS A 19 44.52 38.14 9.44
C LYS A 19 46.06 38.13 9.67
N SER A 20 46.55 37.14 10.46
CA SER A 20 47.88 36.47 10.32
C SER A 20 47.94 35.15 11.17
N ALA A 21 49.04 34.37 11.18
CA ALA A 21 49.31 33.27 10.24
C ALA A 21 50.70 32.56 10.47
N THR A 22 50.70 31.39 11.15
CA THR A 22 51.70 30.27 11.07
C THR A 22 53.24 30.49 11.06
N THR A 23 53.96 29.84 11.99
CA THR A 23 55.16 28.95 11.79
C THR A 23 55.57 28.32 13.14
N GLU A 24 55.66 26.99 13.28
CA GLU A 24 56.83 26.09 13.14
C GLU A 24 57.90 26.12 14.25
N GLN A 25 58.18 24.94 14.85
CA GLN A 25 59.52 24.53 15.30
C GLN A 25 59.66 23.00 15.32
N VAL A 26 60.89 22.50 15.20
CA VAL A 26 61.26 21.11 14.84
C VAL A 26 62.28 20.55 15.85
N ASN A 27 62.22 19.25 16.19
CA ASN A 27 63.44 18.46 16.39
C ASN A 27 63.26 16.93 16.22
N ASN A 28 64.34 16.25 15.85
CA ASN A 28 64.49 14.79 15.64
C ASN A 28 64.63 14.04 17.00
N GLY A 29 64.55 12.70 17.12
CA GLY A 29 64.26 11.61 16.18
C GLY A 29 64.96 10.29 16.64
N SER A 30 64.31 9.12 16.52
CA SER A 30 64.96 7.79 16.54
C SER A 30 64.02 6.70 15.97
N VAL A 31 64.61 5.59 15.51
CA VAL A 31 63.99 4.54 14.68
C VAL A 31 63.67 3.29 15.50
N ASP A 32 62.48 2.68 15.35
CA ASP A 32 62.42 1.26 14.93
C ASP A 32 61.06 0.75 14.36
N SER A 33 61.16 0.25 13.13
CA SER A 33 60.51 -0.88 12.45
C SER A 33 59.22 -1.56 13.00
N GLY A 34 58.16 -1.62 12.17
CA GLY A 34 57.16 -2.72 12.22
C GLY A 34 55.71 -2.43 11.80
N CYS A 35 55.35 -2.65 10.53
CA CYS A 35 53.96 -2.75 10.01
C CYS A 35 54.02 -3.55 8.68
N PRO A 36 53.01 -4.34 8.22
CA PRO A 36 51.61 -3.93 8.00
C PRO A 36 50.58 -4.95 8.59
N ASP A 37 49.25 -4.85 8.48
CA ASP A 37 48.37 -4.14 7.53
C ASP A 37 46.98 -3.83 8.16
N GLN A 38 46.47 -2.59 8.03
CA GLN A 38 45.08 -2.22 8.36
C GLN A 38 44.41 -1.47 7.19
N SER A 39 44.07 -2.21 6.12
CA SER A 39 43.50 -1.62 4.89
C SER A 39 42.07 -2.11 4.54
N SER A 40 41.48 -3.04 5.29
CA SER A 40 40.23 -3.72 4.94
C SER A 40 38.93 -3.08 5.44
N SER A 41 38.95 -2.27 6.51
CA SER A 41 37.73 -1.82 7.20
C SER A 41 37.07 -0.58 6.60
N SER A 42 37.84 0.34 5.99
CA SER A 42 37.34 1.59 5.42
C SER A 42 36.59 1.38 4.10
N ALA A 43 37.09 0.47 3.24
CA ALA A 43 36.49 0.16 1.94
C ALA A 43 35.11 -0.50 2.07
N GLY A 44 34.90 -1.35 3.09
CA GLY A 44 33.59 -1.95 3.39
C GLY A 44 32.54 -0.90 3.77
N ARG A 45 32.89 0.00 4.69
CA ARG A 45 32.00 1.09 5.14
C ARG A 45 31.67 2.06 4.01
N ALA A 46 32.66 2.41 3.18
CA ALA A 46 32.47 3.25 2.00
C ALA A 46 31.56 2.59 0.94
N LYS A 47 31.74 1.29 0.65
CA LYS A 47 30.84 0.54 -0.25
C LYS A 47 29.40 0.51 0.29
N MET A 48 29.22 0.22 1.58
CA MET A 48 27.88 0.13 2.20
C MET A 48 27.14 1.48 2.18
N VAL A 49 27.83 2.59 2.42
CA VAL A 49 27.27 3.95 2.31
C VAL A 49 26.96 4.33 0.86
N LYS A 50 27.84 3.99 -0.11
CA LYS A 50 27.58 4.24 -1.54
C LYS A 50 26.40 3.42 -2.06
N GLN A 51 26.23 2.20 -1.56
CA GLN A 51 25.12 1.31 -1.92
C GLN A 51 23.79 1.75 -1.29
N SER A 52 23.77 2.08 0.00
CA SER A 52 22.60 2.70 0.65
C SER A 52 22.22 4.04 -0.02
N SER A 53 23.21 4.86 -0.40
CA SER A 53 22.98 6.09 -1.16
C SER A 53 22.32 5.80 -2.52
N LYS A 54 22.84 4.85 -3.31
CA LYS A 54 22.21 4.42 -4.59
C LYS A 54 20.81 3.84 -4.42
N GLU A 55 20.57 3.02 -3.40
CA GLU A 55 19.26 2.45 -3.09
C GLU A 55 18.27 3.57 -2.70
N SER A 56 18.70 4.54 -1.89
CA SER A 56 17.91 5.73 -1.55
C SER A 56 17.67 6.67 -2.74
N LEU A 57 18.56 6.67 -3.74
CA LEU A 57 18.43 7.45 -4.97
C LEU A 57 17.43 6.77 -5.92
N HIS A 58 17.49 5.45 -6.04
CA HIS A 58 16.57 4.69 -6.88
C HIS A 58 15.14 4.76 -6.33
N ARG A 59 14.99 4.62 -5.01
CA ARG A 59 13.71 4.80 -4.31
C ARG A 59 13.13 6.21 -4.51
N ARG A 60 13.95 7.26 -4.34
CA ARG A 60 13.56 8.66 -4.59
C ARG A 60 13.25 9.00 -6.04
N ASN A 61 13.75 8.23 -7.02
CA ASN A 61 13.41 8.45 -8.43
C ASN A 61 11.99 7.96 -8.79
N THR A 62 11.38 7.07 -7.99
CA THR A 62 10.00 6.60 -8.16
C THR A 62 9.01 7.19 -7.14
N GLU A 63 9.48 7.57 -5.96
CA GLU A 63 8.66 8.17 -4.89
C GLU A 63 8.62 9.69 -5.03
N THR A 64 7.44 10.26 -5.31
CA THR A 64 7.26 11.72 -5.24
C THR A 64 6.96 12.12 -3.80
N GLU A 65 7.98 12.55 -3.07
CA GLU A 65 7.87 13.08 -1.70
C GLU A 65 7.10 14.42 -1.69
N VAL A 66 6.26 14.62 -0.67
CA VAL A 66 5.59 15.89 -0.41
C VAL A 66 6.31 16.59 0.73
N PHE A 67 6.80 17.81 0.49
CA PHE A 67 7.32 18.64 1.57
C PHE A 67 6.17 19.05 2.52
N ASP A 68 6.18 18.48 3.72
CA ASP A 68 5.44 19.02 4.86
C ASP A 68 6.30 20.08 5.55
N ASP A 69 5.68 21.04 6.23
CA ASP A 69 6.31 22.25 6.75
C ASP A 69 7.19 22.05 8.00
N GLY A 70 7.72 20.83 8.19
CA GLY A 70 8.64 20.50 9.28
C GLY A 70 7.97 20.42 10.65
N THR A 71 6.63 20.40 10.71
CA THR A 71 5.83 20.22 11.93
C THR A 71 5.89 18.79 12.47
N ASN A 72 7.12 18.33 12.74
CA ASN A 72 7.47 17.12 13.47
C ASN A 72 7.23 17.35 14.98
N THR A 73 6.00 17.74 15.29
CA THR A 73 5.53 18.19 16.60
C THR A 73 5.45 17.04 17.60
N PHE A 74 5.18 17.37 18.86
CA PHE A 74 4.78 16.43 19.91
C PHE A 74 3.83 15.34 19.38
N PHE A 75 2.85 15.71 18.56
CA PHE A 75 1.81 14.82 17.99
C PHE A 75 2.32 13.69 17.08
N TRP A 76 3.52 13.83 16.47
CA TRP A 76 4.10 12.80 15.59
C TRP A 76 5.04 11.84 16.32
N ARG A 77 5.32 12.06 17.62
CA ARG A 77 6.21 11.22 18.43
C ARG A 77 5.40 10.22 19.26
N ALA A 78 5.92 9.01 19.42
CA ALA A 78 5.36 8.03 20.35
C ALA A 78 5.71 8.42 21.80
N HIS A 79 4.69 8.75 22.61
CA HIS A 79 4.86 9.11 24.02
C HIS A 79 4.89 7.86 24.91
N THR A 80 5.92 7.04 24.74
CA THR A 80 6.05 5.71 25.37
C THR A 80 5.92 5.77 26.90
N LEU A 81 6.59 6.72 27.56
CA LEU A 81 6.52 6.89 29.02
C LEU A 81 5.13 7.34 29.50
N THR A 82 4.47 8.23 28.76
CA THR A 82 3.11 8.70 29.11
C THR A 82 2.09 7.57 28.99
N VAL A 83 2.19 6.76 27.92
CA VAL A 83 1.34 5.58 27.73
C VAL A 83 1.59 4.54 28.82
N LEU A 84 2.86 4.27 29.18
CA LEU A 84 3.21 3.37 30.28
C LEU A 84 2.64 3.84 31.63
N PHE A 85 2.73 5.14 31.93
CA PHE A 85 2.16 5.72 33.15
C PHE A 85 0.63 5.55 33.19
N ILE A 86 -0.07 5.92 32.12
CA ILE A 86 -1.54 5.77 32.03
C ILE A 86 -1.96 4.29 32.16
N LEU A 87 -1.25 3.38 31.50
CA LEU A 87 -1.50 1.94 31.56
C LEU A 87 -1.32 1.40 33.00
N THR A 88 -0.25 1.84 33.69
CA THR A 88 0.02 1.46 35.08
C THR A 88 -1.06 2.00 36.01
N CYS A 89 -1.45 3.27 35.88
CA CYS A 89 -2.53 3.87 36.66
C CYS A 89 -3.89 3.18 36.42
N ALA A 90 -4.19 2.77 35.18
CA ALA A 90 -5.40 2.03 34.87
C ALA A 90 -5.42 0.64 35.53
N LEU A 91 -4.29 -0.08 35.52
CA LEU A 91 -4.18 -1.36 36.22
C LEU A 91 -4.31 -1.19 37.75
N VAL A 92 -3.70 -0.15 38.32
CA VAL A 92 -3.85 0.17 39.75
C VAL A 92 -5.30 0.51 40.11
N TYR A 93 -5.99 1.30 39.28
CA TYR A 93 -7.43 1.59 39.46
C TYR A 93 -8.27 0.31 39.46
N VAL A 94 -8.11 -0.53 38.43
CA VAL A 94 -8.84 -1.81 38.31
C VAL A 94 -8.57 -2.74 39.48
N THR A 95 -7.37 -2.70 40.06
CA THR A 95 -6.97 -3.61 41.15
C THR A 95 -7.40 -3.12 42.53
N LEU A 96 -7.46 -1.79 42.76
CA LEU A 96 -7.67 -1.21 44.09
C LEU A 96 -9.03 -0.53 44.29
N LEU A 97 -9.72 -0.14 43.21
CA LEU A 97 -10.92 0.71 43.27
C LEU A 97 -12.14 0.12 42.56
N GLU A 98 -11.98 -0.95 41.79
CA GLU A 98 -13.07 -1.58 41.05
C GLU A 98 -13.43 -2.94 41.66
N GLU A 99 -14.65 -3.08 42.18
CA GLU A 99 -15.15 -4.36 42.70
C GLU A 99 -15.39 -5.35 41.56
N THR A 100 -14.88 -6.58 41.70
CA THR A 100 -15.06 -7.63 40.69
C THR A 100 -16.41 -8.34 40.86
N PRO A 101 -17.32 -8.29 39.86
CA PRO A 101 -18.60 -9.01 39.93
C PRO A 101 -18.40 -10.53 40.02
N GLN A 102 -19.35 -11.24 40.65
CA GLN A 102 -19.36 -12.71 40.71
C GLN A 102 -19.92 -13.35 39.42
N ASP A 103 -19.44 -12.89 38.26
CA ASP A 103 -19.78 -13.46 36.95
C ASP A 103 -18.48 -13.85 36.22
N THR A 104 -18.28 -15.15 36.06
CA THR A 104 -17.08 -15.72 35.42
C THR A 104 -17.04 -15.41 33.91
N ALA A 105 -18.18 -15.38 33.23
CA ALA A 105 -18.25 -15.12 31.80
C ALA A 105 -17.94 -13.65 31.50
N TYR A 106 -18.53 -12.73 32.28
CA TYR A 106 -18.23 -11.30 32.21
C TYR A 106 -16.76 -11.01 32.51
N ASN A 107 -16.22 -11.53 33.62
CA ASN A 107 -14.82 -11.31 34.02
C ASN A 107 -13.84 -11.87 32.97
N THR A 108 -14.12 -13.04 32.39
CA THR A 108 -13.30 -13.63 31.32
C THR A 108 -13.33 -12.76 30.06
N LYS A 109 -14.51 -12.32 29.61
CA LYS A 109 -14.66 -11.43 28.44
C LYS A 109 -13.89 -10.11 28.65
N ARG A 110 -14.04 -9.49 29.82
CA ARG A 110 -13.32 -8.26 30.20
C ARG A 110 -11.81 -8.46 30.25
N GLY A 111 -11.32 -9.56 30.83
CA GLY A 111 -9.89 -9.87 30.91
C GLY A 111 -9.24 -10.08 29.54
N ILE A 112 -9.92 -10.77 28.62
CA ILE A 112 -9.47 -10.95 27.23
C ILE A 112 -9.42 -9.60 26.50
N VAL A 113 -10.48 -8.79 26.58
CA VAL A 113 -10.53 -7.46 25.96
C VAL A 113 -9.42 -6.55 26.51
N ALA A 114 -9.21 -6.52 27.83
CA ALA A 114 -8.13 -5.76 28.45
C ALA A 114 -6.75 -6.21 27.96
N SER A 115 -6.51 -7.52 27.87
CA SER A 115 -5.24 -8.09 27.38
C SER A 115 -4.96 -7.67 25.93
N ILE A 116 -5.98 -7.72 25.06
CA ILE A 116 -5.88 -7.25 23.66
C ILE A 116 -5.60 -5.75 23.61
N LEU A 117 -6.30 -4.92 24.39
CA LEU A 117 -6.08 -3.48 24.44
C LEU A 117 -4.67 -3.11 24.90
N VAL A 118 -4.15 -3.77 25.95
CA VAL A 118 -2.77 -3.61 26.43
C VAL A 118 -1.76 -3.96 25.32
N PHE A 119 -1.96 -5.09 24.63
CA PHE A 119 -1.11 -5.48 23.50
C PHE A 119 -1.16 -4.47 22.34
N LEU A 120 -2.34 -3.96 21.98
CA LEU A 120 -2.49 -2.95 20.93
C LEU A 120 -1.83 -1.61 21.33
N CYS A 121 -1.96 -1.16 22.57
CA CYS A 121 -1.28 0.03 23.08
C CYS A 121 0.25 -0.11 23.07
N PHE A 122 0.76 -1.27 23.50
CA PHE A 122 2.19 -1.59 23.41
C PHE A 122 2.65 -1.60 21.93
N GLY A 123 1.93 -2.30 21.07
CA GLY A 123 2.26 -2.43 19.66
C GLY A 123 2.25 -1.10 18.90
N VAL A 124 1.24 -0.25 19.09
CA VAL A 124 1.18 1.09 18.50
C VAL A 124 2.37 1.96 18.91
N THR A 125 2.82 1.85 20.16
CA THR A 125 3.94 2.67 20.66
C THR A 125 5.32 2.13 20.26
N GLN A 126 5.50 0.81 20.24
CA GLN A 126 6.80 0.15 20.06
C GLN A 126 7.07 -0.43 18.66
N ALA A 127 6.04 -0.72 17.86
CA ALA A 127 6.23 -1.28 16.52
C ALA A 127 6.95 -0.29 15.59
N LYS A 128 7.72 -0.85 14.64
CA LYS A 128 8.41 -0.07 13.61
C LYS A 128 7.44 0.43 12.55
N ASP A 129 7.73 1.61 12.01
CA ASP A 129 6.93 2.18 10.93
C ASP A 129 6.99 1.34 9.66
N GLY A 130 5.81 1.09 9.08
CA GLY A 130 5.66 0.47 7.77
C GLY A 130 5.91 1.47 6.62
N PRO A 131 5.64 1.07 5.37
CA PRO A 131 5.87 1.92 4.20
C PRO A 131 4.85 3.08 4.05
N PHE A 132 3.80 3.14 4.88
CA PHE A 132 2.80 4.22 4.88
C PHE A 132 2.96 5.12 6.10
N THR A 133 2.91 6.44 5.89
CA THR A 133 3.10 7.46 6.95
C THR A 133 1.81 8.19 7.33
N ARG A 134 0.86 8.33 6.40
CA ARG A 134 -0.40 9.05 6.58
C ARG A 134 -1.59 8.08 6.58
N PRO A 135 -2.66 8.29 7.37
CA PRO A 135 -2.99 9.52 8.11
C PRO A 135 -2.03 9.81 9.28
N HIS A 136 -1.56 8.77 9.97
CA HIS A 136 -0.50 8.86 10.99
C HIS A 136 0.23 7.50 11.10
N PRO A 137 1.52 7.43 11.49
CA PRO A 137 2.22 6.15 11.60
C PRO A 137 1.61 5.21 12.66
N ALA A 138 1.06 5.76 13.74
CA ALA A 138 0.35 5.00 14.77
C ALA A 138 -0.84 4.20 14.20
N TYR A 139 -1.52 4.71 13.17
CA TYR A 139 -2.61 4.03 12.48
C TYR A 139 -2.15 2.73 11.80
N TRP A 140 -0.99 2.77 11.13
CA TRP A 140 -0.45 1.60 10.43
C TRP A 140 0.19 0.60 11.39
N ARG A 141 0.79 1.07 12.49
CA ARG A 141 1.22 0.21 13.61
C ARG A 141 0.03 -0.46 14.30
N PHE A 142 -1.06 0.26 14.51
CA PHE A 142 -2.31 -0.30 15.05
C PHE A 142 -2.79 -1.46 14.18
N TRP A 143 -2.96 -1.25 12.87
CA TRP A 143 -3.39 -2.32 11.97
C TRP A 143 -2.42 -3.51 11.96
N LEU A 144 -1.10 -3.31 12.00
CA LEU A 144 -0.13 -4.41 12.14
C LEU A 144 -0.37 -5.24 13.42
N CYS A 145 -0.71 -4.59 14.52
CA CYS A 145 -0.96 -5.28 15.78
C CYS A 145 -2.33 -5.97 15.79
N VAL A 146 -3.35 -5.38 15.14
CA VAL A 146 -4.63 -6.04 14.85
C VAL A 146 -4.42 -7.28 13.97
N THR A 147 -3.53 -7.23 12.97
CA THR A 147 -3.16 -8.39 12.15
C THR A 147 -2.61 -9.54 13.01
N VAL A 148 -1.72 -9.24 13.97
CA VAL A 148 -1.18 -10.26 14.89
C VAL A 148 -2.27 -10.81 15.83
N VAL A 149 -3.14 -9.95 16.39
CA VAL A 149 -4.26 -10.41 17.23
C VAL A 149 -5.23 -11.29 16.44
N TYR A 150 -5.52 -10.93 15.18
CA TYR A 150 -6.40 -11.72 14.33
C TYR A 150 -5.80 -13.08 13.98
N GLU A 151 -4.51 -13.16 13.64
CA GLU A 151 -3.84 -14.45 13.41
C GLU A 151 -3.82 -15.33 14.66
N LEU A 152 -3.54 -14.77 15.84
CA LEU A 152 -3.60 -15.51 17.11
C LEU A 152 -5.02 -16.02 17.41
N PHE A 153 -6.05 -15.22 17.09
CA PHE A 153 -7.44 -15.64 17.21
C PHE A 153 -7.81 -16.76 16.21
N LEU A 154 -7.39 -16.65 14.96
CA LEU A 154 -7.59 -17.69 13.95
C LEU A 154 -6.89 -18.99 14.34
N ILE A 155 -5.66 -18.94 14.86
CA ILE A 155 -4.95 -20.10 15.40
C ILE A 155 -5.77 -20.71 16.57
N PHE A 156 -6.26 -19.90 17.50
CA PHE A 156 -7.12 -20.39 18.59
C PHE A 156 -8.38 -21.11 18.07
N ILE A 157 -9.08 -20.54 17.09
CA ILE A 157 -10.24 -21.15 16.43
C ILE A 157 -9.85 -22.44 15.71
N LEU A 158 -8.72 -22.46 14.98
CA LEU A 158 -8.21 -23.65 14.28
C LEU A 158 -7.97 -24.84 15.23
N PHE A 159 -7.70 -24.61 16.52
CA PHE A 159 -7.58 -25.68 17.52
C PHE A 159 -8.91 -26.15 18.13
N GLN A 160 -10.02 -25.42 18.00
CA GLN A 160 -11.33 -25.84 18.54
C GLN A 160 -11.97 -26.98 17.71
N THR A 161 -12.93 -27.68 18.29
CA THR A 161 -13.84 -28.53 17.47
C THR A 161 -14.80 -27.65 16.67
N VAL A 162 -15.45 -28.21 15.64
CA VAL A 162 -16.42 -27.47 14.82
C VAL A 162 -17.58 -26.94 15.68
N HIS A 163 -18.06 -27.76 16.62
CA HIS A 163 -19.07 -27.37 17.59
C HIS A 163 -18.57 -26.23 18.50
N ASP A 164 -17.42 -26.41 19.13
CA ASP A 164 -16.92 -25.48 20.13
C ASP A 164 -16.50 -24.14 19.51
N GLY A 165 -15.97 -24.14 18.28
CA GLY A 165 -15.71 -22.92 17.53
C GLY A 165 -16.99 -22.15 17.19
N ARG A 166 -18.06 -22.84 16.76
CA ARG A 166 -19.38 -22.23 16.52
C ARG A 166 -20.00 -21.69 17.80
N GLN A 167 -19.90 -22.42 18.91
CA GLN A 167 -20.38 -21.94 20.21
C GLN A 167 -19.51 -20.81 20.78
N PHE A 168 -18.20 -20.79 20.49
CA PHE A 168 -17.30 -19.71 20.91
C PHE A 168 -17.74 -18.35 20.33
N MET A 169 -18.31 -18.33 19.11
CA MET A 169 -18.83 -17.10 18.50
C MET A 169 -19.88 -16.39 19.38
N LYS A 170 -20.58 -17.11 20.27
CA LYS A 170 -21.54 -16.54 21.23
C LYS A 170 -20.91 -15.59 22.26
N TYR A 171 -19.61 -15.73 22.55
CA TYR A 171 -18.89 -14.77 23.40
C TYR A 171 -18.70 -13.42 22.70
N ILE A 172 -18.71 -13.40 21.36
CA ILE A 172 -18.62 -12.19 20.55
C ILE A 172 -20.03 -11.57 20.40
N ASP A 173 -20.98 -12.33 19.88
CA ASP A 173 -22.39 -11.95 19.70
C ASP A 173 -23.30 -13.14 20.09
N PRO A 174 -24.21 -12.98 21.07
CA PRO A 174 -25.02 -14.08 21.58
C PRO A 174 -25.98 -14.70 20.55
N ASN A 175 -26.24 -14.02 19.43
CA ASN A 175 -27.10 -14.52 18.36
C ASN A 175 -26.40 -15.49 17.39
N LEU A 176 -25.07 -15.63 17.49
CA LEU A 176 -24.28 -16.56 16.65
C LEU A 176 -24.31 -18.00 17.19
N GLY A 177 -23.69 -18.92 16.46
CA GLY A 177 -23.58 -20.32 16.88
C GLY A 177 -24.91 -21.09 16.80
N VAL A 178 -25.81 -20.64 15.93
CA VAL A 178 -27.04 -21.33 15.51
C VAL A 178 -26.99 -21.57 13.99
N PRO A 179 -27.53 -22.68 13.45
CA PRO A 179 -27.61 -22.89 12.01
C PRO A 179 -28.41 -21.78 11.32
N LEU A 180 -27.97 -21.39 10.13
CA LEU A 180 -28.65 -20.40 9.29
C LEU A 180 -29.44 -21.11 8.18
N PRO A 181 -30.59 -20.56 7.74
CA PRO A 181 -31.26 -21.05 6.54
C PRO A 181 -30.37 -20.80 5.32
N GLU A 182 -30.26 -21.80 4.45
CA GLU A 182 -29.60 -21.65 3.16
C GLU A 182 -30.43 -20.68 2.28
N ARG A 183 -29.74 -19.75 1.62
CA ARG A 183 -30.33 -18.76 0.71
C ARG A 183 -29.66 -18.87 -0.64
N ASP A 184 -30.40 -19.43 -1.58
CA ASP A 184 -30.10 -19.39 -3.02
C ASP A 184 -30.45 -18.00 -3.56
N TYR A 185 -29.62 -17.48 -4.45
CA TYR A 185 -29.86 -16.22 -5.19
C TYR A 185 -30.14 -16.46 -6.68
N GLY A 186 -30.06 -17.72 -7.13
CA GLY A 186 -30.42 -18.20 -8.45
C GLY A 186 -31.91 -18.52 -8.50
N GLY A 187 -32.50 -18.31 -9.67
CA GLY A 187 -33.95 -18.43 -9.84
C GLY A 187 -34.36 -18.16 -11.28
N ASN A 188 -35.41 -17.37 -11.46
CA ASN A 188 -35.84 -16.96 -12.80
C ASN A 188 -34.87 -15.91 -13.38
N CYS A 189 -33.86 -16.35 -14.12
CA CYS A 189 -32.87 -15.46 -14.72
C CYS A 189 -33.32 -14.75 -16.02
N LEU A 190 -34.62 -14.65 -16.25
CA LEU A 190 -35.20 -13.82 -17.31
C LEU A 190 -35.10 -12.33 -16.93
N ILE A 191 -34.27 -11.59 -17.68
CA ILE A 191 -34.16 -10.12 -17.59
C ILE A 191 -35.51 -9.43 -17.83
N TYR A 192 -36.31 -9.99 -18.75
CA TYR A 192 -37.69 -9.61 -18.99
C TYR A 192 -38.55 -10.88 -18.89
N ASP A 193 -39.43 -10.93 -17.90
CA ASP A 193 -40.37 -12.04 -17.71
C ASP A 193 -41.72 -11.72 -18.39
N PRO A 194 -42.05 -12.36 -19.54
CA PRO A 194 -43.33 -12.17 -20.21
C PRO A 194 -44.52 -12.75 -19.43
N GLY A 195 -44.29 -13.58 -18.41
CA GLY A 195 -45.32 -14.16 -17.54
C GLY A 195 -45.82 -13.19 -16.45
N ASN A 196 -45.00 -12.23 -16.02
CA ASN A 196 -45.37 -11.23 -15.02
C ASN A 196 -45.83 -9.94 -15.71
N THR A 197 -47.13 -9.81 -15.94
CA THR A 197 -47.71 -8.66 -16.65
C THR A 197 -47.76 -7.37 -15.84
N THR A 198 -47.55 -7.41 -14.51
CA THR A 198 -47.53 -6.23 -13.64
C THR A 198 -46.13 -5.66 -13.42
N ASP A 199 -45.10 -6.50 -13.33
CA ASP A 199 -43.70 -6.08 -13.37
C ASP A 199 -42.84 -7.08 -14.15
N PRO A 200 -42.67 -6.87 -15.47
CA PRO A 200 -41.83 -7.73 -16.30
C PRO A 200 -40.33 -7.67 -15.96
N PHE A 201 -39.88 -6.70 -15.14
CA PHE A 201 -38.46 -6.49 -14.81
C PHE A 201 -38.14 -6.78 -13.33
N HIS A 202 -39.05 -7.41 -12.58
CA HIS A 202 -38.88 -7.72 -11.15
C HIS A 202 -37.55 -8.40 -10.82
N ASN A 203 -37.11 -9.37 -11.63
CA ASN A 203 -35.82 -10.07 -11.46
C ASN A 203 -34.59 -9.13 -11.48
N ILE A 204 -34.69 -7.93 -12.08
CA ILE A 204 -33.65 -6.91 -12.02
C ILE A 204 -33.78 -6.11 -10.72
N TRP A 205 -34.99 -5.69 -10.36
CA TRP A 205 -35.23 -4.87 -9.16
C TRP A 205 -34.91 -5.62 -7.87
N ASP A 206 -35.23 -6.91 -7.80
CA ASP A 206 -34.90 -7.80 -6.68
C ASP A 206 -33.38 -7.99 -6.49
N LYS A 207 -32.58 -7.69 -7.54
CA LYS A 207 -31.11 -7.75 -7.55
C LYS A 207 -30.44 -6.38 -7.37
N MET A 208 -31.18 -5.28 -7.48
CA MET A 208 -30.68 -3.92 -7.27
C MET A 208 -30.62 -3.56 -5.77
N ASP A 209 -29.99 -4.42 -4.97
CA ASP A 209 -29.93 -4.31 -3.51
C ASP A 209 -28.60 -3.69 -3.01
N GLY A 210 -28.21 -3.99 -1.77
CA GLY A 210 -26.96 -3.51 -1.17
C GLY A 210 -25.67 -4.08 -1.78
N PHE A 211 -25.72 -5.18 -2.53
CA PHE A 211 -24.54 -5.80 -3.14
C PHE A 211 -24.02 -4.99 -4.33
N VAL A 212 -24.89 -4.42 -5.18
CA VAL A 212 -24.52 -3.53 -6.30
C VAL A 212 -23.57 -2.38 -5.89
N PRO A 213 -23.90 -1.51 -4.92
CA PRO A 213 -22.96 -0.49 -4.45
C PRO A 213 -21.77 -1.08 -3.68
N ALA A 214 -21.90 -2.23 -3.03
CA ALA A 214 -20.78 -2.90 -2.35
C ALA A 214 -19.74 -3.43 -3.36
N HIS A 215 -20.17 -3.97 -4.49
CA HIS A 215 -19.30 -4.45 -5.57
C HIS A 215 -18.57 -3.27 -6.23
N PHE A 216 -19.30 -2.21 -6.60
CA PHE A 216 -18.69 -0.99 -7.14
C PHE A 216 -17.65 -0.37 -6.18
N LEU A 217 -18.00 -0.18 -4.90
CA LEU A 217 -17.09 0.41 -3.90
C LEU A 217 -15.94 -0.54 -3.54
N GLY A 218 -16.19 -1.84 -3.47
CA GLY A 218 -15.20 -2.88 -3.24
C GLY A 218 -14.13 -2.85 -4.33
N TRP A 219 -14.54 -2.88 -5.61
CA TRP A 219 -13.61 -2.83 -6.73
C TRP A 219 -12.89 -1.49 -6.91
N TYR A 220 -13.56 -0.39 -6.57
CA TYR A 220 -12.90 0.91 -6.43
C TYR A 220 -11.74 0.85 -5.42
N ILE A 221 -11.98 0.31 -4.22
CA ILE A 221 -10.98 0.22 -3.14
C ILE A 221 -9.87 -0.81 -3.48
N LYS A 222 -10.23 -2.02 -3.95
CA LYS A 222 -9.27 -3.04 -4.42
C LYS A 222 -8.30 -2.45 -5.47
N THR A 223 -8.82 -1.61 -6.37
CA THR A 223 -7.99 -0.91 -7.38
C THR A 223 -7.00 0.10 -6.77
N LEU A 224 -7.36 0.78 -5.67
CA LEU A 224 -6.42 1.65 -4.94
C LEU A 224 -5.29 0.86 -4.25
N MET A 225 -5.52 -0.41 -3.92
CA MET A 225 -4.56 -1.33 -3.32
C MET A 225 -3.63 -1.98 -4.37
N ILE A 226 -4.19 -2.57 -5.43
CA ILE A 226 -3.47 -3.34 -6.46
C ILE A 226 -2.80 -2.43 -7.51
N ARG A 227 -3.42 -1.29 -7.81
CA ARG A 227 -2.93 -0.20 -8.68
C ARG A 227 -2.64 -0.55 -10.15
N ASP A 228 -3.18 -1.65 -10.65
CA ASP A 228 -3.02 -2.09 -12.04
C ASP A 228 -4.34 -2.56 -12.63
N TRP A 229 -4.69 -2.01 -13.80
CA TRP A 229 -5.95 -2.31 -14.50
C TRP A 229 -6.07 -3.79 -14.87
N TRP A 230 -5.02 -4.41 -15.40
CA TRP A 230 -5.08 -5.78 -15.89
C TRP A 230 -5.17 -6.77 -14.73
N MET A 231 -4.40 -6.56 -13.66
CA MET A 231 -4.52 -7.40 -12.47
C MET A 231 -5.92 -7.30 -11.83
N CYS A 232 -6.51 -6.11 -11.73
CA CYS A 232 -7.87 -5.96 -11.18
C CYS A 232 -8.92 -6.63 -12.06
N MET A 233 -8.89 -6.41 -13.39
CA MET A 233 -9.83 -7.08 -14.31
C MET A 233 -9.67 -8.60 -14.31
N ILE A 234 -8.45 -9.12 -14.20
CA ILE A 234 -8.21 -10.58 -14.10
C ILE A 234 -8.78 -11.12 -12.81
N ILE A 235 -8.52 -10.50 -11.65
CA ILE A 235 -9.06 -10.97 -10.36
C ILE A 235 -10.60 -10.89 -10.39
N SER A 236 -11.20 -9.85 -10.97
CA SER A 236 -12.66 -9.73 -11.09
C SER A 236 -13.27 -10.87 -11.92
N VAL A 237 -12.79 -11.08 -13.15
CA VAL A 237 -13.29 -12.16 -14.02
C VAL A 237 -13.03 -13.55 -13.44
N MET A 238 -11.92 -13.74 -12.72
CA MET A 238 -11.60 -15.00 -12.05
C MET A 238 -12.41 -15.23 -10.77
N PHE A 239 -12.97 -14.18 -10.17
CA PHE A 239 -13.83 -14.32 -9.00
C PHE A 239 -15.22 -14.83 -9.41
N GLU A 240 -15.88 -14.21 -10.42
CA GLU A 240 -17.14 -14.77 -10.96
C GLU A 240 -16.97 -16.23 -11.40
N PHE A 241 -15.83 -16.54 -12.04
CA PHE A 241 -15.56 -17.89 -12.49
C PHE A 241 -15.36 -18.88 -11.33
N LEU A 242 -14.88 -18.41 -10.16
CA LEU A 242 -14.86 -19.22 -8.93
C LEU A 242 -16.26 -19.42 -8.37
N GLU A 243 -17.14 -18.42 -8.42
CA GLU A 243 -18.53 -18.55 -7.96
C GLU A 243 -19.30 -19.58 -8.79
N TYR A 244 -19.30 -19.47 -10.13
CA TYR A 244 -19.80 -20.54 -11.02
C TYR A 244 -19.15 -21.90 -10.76
N SER A 245 -17.85 -21.93 -10.44
CA SER A 245 -17.16 -23.18 -10.18
C SER A 245 -17.61 -23.85 -8.88
N LEU A 246 -18.15 -23.07 -7.93
CA LEU A 246 -18.38 -23.45 -6.54
C LEU A 246 -19.83 -23.26 -6.07
N GLU A 247 -20.75 -22.88 -6.96
CA GLU A 247 -22.22 -22.86 -6.72
C GLU A 247 -22.74 -24.20 -6.19
N HIS A 248 -22.13 -25.31 -6.65
CA HIS A 248 -22.44 -26.66 -6.19
C HIS A 248 -21.95 -26.97 -4.76
N GLN A 249 -21.09 -26.12 -4.19
CA GLN A 249 -20.61 -26.21 -2.80
C GLN A 249 -21.33 -25.19 -1.89
N LEU A 250 -21.56 -23.97 -2.39
CA LEU A 250 -22.28 -22.93 -1.66
C LEU A 250 -23.43 -22.39 -2.52
N PRO A 251 -24.71 -22.64 -2.16
CA PRO A 251 -25.87 -22.07 -2.84
C PRO A 251 -25.87 -20.53 -2.90
N ASN A 252 -25.11 -19.87 -2.01
CA ASN A 252 -24.90 -18.42 -2.07
C ASN A 252 -24.14 -17.92 -3.30
N PHE A 253 -23.50 -18.79 -4.09
CA PHE A 253 -22.83 -18.45 -5.36
C PHE A 253 -23.69 -18.75 -6.60
N SER A 254 -24.86 -19.38 -6.41
CA SER A 254 -25.85 -19.53 -7.48
C SER A 254 -26.47 -18.15 -7.72
N GLU A 255 -26.08 -17.50 -8.80
CA GLU A 255 -26.64 -16.21 -9.24
C GLU A 255 -26.96 -16.25 -10.74
N CYS A 256 -27.57 -15.18 -11.26
CA CYS A 256 -28.01 -15.17 -12.65
C CYS A 256 -26.85 -14.90 -13.62
N TRP A 257 -26.93 -15.45 -14.83
CA TRP A 257 -25.82 -15.32 -15.79
C TRP A 257 -25.50 -13.87 -16.17
N TRP A 258 -26.52 -13.01 -16.20
CA TRP A 258 -26.40 -11.58 -16.46
C TRP A 258 -25.98 -10.80 -15.20
N ASP A 259 -26.17 -11.36 -14.02
CA ASP A 259 -25.69 -10.85 -12.72
C ASP A 259 -24.15 -10.81 -12.78
N HIS A 260 -23.52 -12.00 -12.79
CA HIS A 260 -22.07 -12.18 -12.92
C HIS A 260 -21.43 -11.38 -14.09
N TRP A 261 -21.92 -11.59 -15.32
CA TRP A 261 -21.21 -11.10 -16.50
C TRP A 261 -21.54 -9.67 -16.89
N ILE A 262 -22.77 -9.20 -16.65
CA ILE A 262 -23.20 -7.85 -17.06
C ILE A 262 -23.22 -6.92 -15.86
N MET A 263 -23.96 -7.27 -14.80
CA MET A 263 -24.06 -6.40 -13.63
C MET A 263 -22.73 -6.32 -12.89
N ASP A 264 -22.08 -7.44 -12.62
CA ASP A 264 -20.85 -7.44 -11.85
C ASP A 264 -19.62 -7.12 -12.68
N VAL A 265 -19.15 -8.02 -13.56
CA VAL A 265 -17.89 -7.79 -14.31
C VAL A 265 -17.88 -6.49 -15.09
N LEU A 266 -18.96 -6.18 -15.83
CA LEU A 266 -18.97 -5.03 -16.74
C LEU A 266 -19.42 -3.73 -16.06
N VAL A 267 -20.48 -3.76 -15.23
CA VAL A 267 -21.03 -2.55 -14.59
C VAL A 267 -20.36 -2.29 -13.24
N CYS A 268 -20.66 -3.02 -12.18
CA CYS A 268 -20.16 -2.75 -10.82
C CYS A 268 -18.64 -2.78 -10.75
N ASN A 269 -18.04 -3.92 -11.10
CA ASN A 269 -16.63 -4.21 -10.97
C ASN A 269 -15.85 -3.37 -11.98
N GLY A 270 -16.26 -3.39 -13.25
CA GLY A 270 -15.67 -2.62 -14.35
C GLY A 270 -15.66 -1.11 -14.12
N LEU A 271 -16.79 -0.51 -13.69
CA LEU A 271 -16.85 0.92 -13.36
C LEU A 271 -16.08 1.24 -12.07
N GLY A 272 -16.11 0.36 -11.07
CA GLY A 272 -15.32 0.48 -9.84
C GLY A 272 -13.82 0.56 -10.15
N ILE A 273 -13.31 -0.37 -10.97
CA ILE A 273 -11.92 -0.40 -11.44
C ILE A 273 -11.61 0.85 -12.28
N TYR A 274 -12.48 1.25 -13.20
CA TYR A 274 -12.29 2.46 -14.00
C TYR A 274 -12.17 3.72 -13.13
N CYS A 275 -13.09 3.91 -12.19
CA CYS A 275 -13.07 5.02 -11.23
C CYS A 275 -11.80 4.97 -10.36
N GLY A 276 -11.42 3.79 -9.88
CA GLY A 276 -10.18 3.56 -9.15
C GLY A 276 -8.97 4.01 -9.94
N MET A 277 -8.81 3.55 -11.18
CA MET A 277 -7.71 3.96 -12.08
C MET A 277 -7.70 5.47 -12.37
N LYS A 278 -8.86 6.14 -12.44
CA LYS A 278 -8.94 7.61 -12.55
C LYS A 278 -8.46 8.29 -11.27
N THR A 279 -8.83 7.79 -10.09
CA THR A 279 -8.30 8.28 -8.82
C THR A 279 -6.79 8.06 -8.71
N LEU A 280 -6.26 6.89 -9.09
CA LEU A 280 -4.81 6.64 -9.14
C LEU A 280 -4.08 7.66 -10.03
N ALA A 281 -4.65 7.93 -11.22
CA ALA A 281 -4.10 8.91 -12.16
C ALA A 281 -4.15 10.33 -11.60
N TRP A 282 -5.23 10.72 -10.92
CA TRP A 282 -5.34 11.99 -10.22
C TRP A 282 -4.33 12.12 -9.07
N LEU A 283 -4.19 11.09 -8.23
CA LEU A 283 -3.20 11.03 -7.13
C LEU A 283 -1.76 11.08 -7.63
N SER A 284 -1.48 10.54 -8.83
CA SER A 284 -0.15 10.63 -9.46
C SER A 284 0.20 12.04 -9.98
N MET A 285 -0.78 12.92 -10.17
CA MET A 285 -0.60 14.29 -10.66
C MET A 285 -0.55 15.31 -9.51
N LYS A 286 0.50 15.28 -8.69
CA LYS A 286 0.66 16.22 -7.57
C LYS A 286 1.16 17.61 -8.02
N PRO A 287 0.49 18.71 -7.63
CA PRO A 287 1.04 20.06 -7.75
C PRO A 287 2.02 20.35 -6.60
N TYR A 288 3.23 20.83 -6.91
CA TYR A 288 4.16 21.31 -5.89
C TYR A 288 3.64 22.60 -5.25
N GLN A 289 3.37 22.58 -3.95
CA GLN A 289 3.10 23.77 -3.15
C GLN A 289 4.17 23.91 -2.07
N TRP A 290 5.09 24.85 -2.31
CA TRP A 290 6.23 25.20 -1.46
C TRP A 290 5.87 26.16 -0.30
N GLN A 291 4.59 26.48 -0.13
CA GLN A 291 4.08 27.37 0.92
C GLN A 291 3.52 26.54 2.08
N GLY A 292 3.96 26.85 3.32
CA GLY A 292 3.37 26.28 4.54
C GLY A 292 1.93 26.72 4.76
N LEU A 293 1.16 25.97 5.58
CA LEU A 293 -0.29 26.18 5.73
C LEU A 293 -0.67 27.62 6.12
N TRP A 294 0.13 28.23 7.00
CA TRP A 294 -0.09 29.57 7.53
C TRP A 294 0.19 30.69 6.51
N ASN A 295 1.01 30.41 5.49
CA ASN A 295 1.36 31.36 4.43
C ASN A 295 0.32 31.40 3.28
N ILE A 296 -0.75 30.61 3.37
CA ILE A 296 -1.84 30.60 2.39
C ILE A 296 -2.84 31.72 2.74
N PRO A 297 -3.04 32.75 1.88
CA PRO A 297 -3.83 33.93 2.25
C PRO A 297 -5.35 33.68 2.28
N THR A 298 -5.84 32.61 1.65
CA THR A 298 -7.29 32.33 1.55
C THR A 298 -7.73 31.15 2.40
N TYR A 299 -8.86 31.28 3.10
CA TYR A 299 -9.48 30.18 3.85
C TYR A 299 -9.79 28.97 2.95
N LYS A 300 -10.30 29.18 1.73
CA LYS A 300 -10.49 28.11 0.73
C LYS A 300 -9.17 27.38 0.41
N GLY A 301 -8.05 28.10 0.34
CA GLY A 301 -6.73 27.51 0.17
C GLY A 301 -6.25 26.70 1.38
N LYS A 302 -6.49 27.20 2.60
CA LYS A 302 -6.17 26.48 3.85
C LYS A 302 -6.97 25.19 3.99
N ILE A 303 -8.29 25.24 3.80
CA ILE A 303 -9.18 24.06 3.80
C ILE A 303 -8.73 23.04 2.75
N LYS A 304 -8.40 23.50 1.53
CA LYS A 304 -7.86 22.64 0.48
C LYS A 304 -6.53 21.99 0.87
N ARG A 305 -5.61 22.71 1.52
CA ARG A 305 -4.33 22.15 2.01
C ARG A 305 -4.55 21.10 3.10
N ILE A 306 -5.50 21.32 4.02
CA ILE A 306 -5.92 20.35 5.05
C ILE A 306 -6.53 19.11 4.40
N ALA A 307 -7.44 19.25 3.43
CA ALA A 307 -8.00 18.12 2.70
C ALA A 307 -6.91 17.27 2.00
N PHE A 308 -5.85 17.91 1.48
CA PHE A 308 -4.69 17.18 0.93
C PHE A 308 -3.81 16.48 1.98
N GLN A 309 -3.95 16.73 3.29
CA GLN A 309 -3.27 15.96 4.33
C GLN A 309 -3.80 14.51 4.42
N PHE A 310 -5.07 14.29 4.07
CA PHE A 310 -5.66 12.94 3.96
C PHE A 310 -5.22 12.19 2.70
N THR A 311 -4.51 12.84 1.77
CA THR A 311 -3.87 12.13 0.65
C THR A 311 -2.52 11.53 1.06
N PRO A 312 -2.14 10.37 0.50
CA PRO A 312 -0.89 9.67 0.80
C PRO A 312 0.34 10.58 0.69
N TYR A 313 1.30 10.42 1.59
CA TYR A 313 2.50 11.26 1.68
C TYR A 313 3.33 11.22 0.40
N SER A 314 3.94 10.07 0.12
CA SER A 314 4.46 9.72 -1.21
C SER A 314 3.41 8.90 -1.97
N TRP A 315 3.53 8.88 -3.30
CA TRP A 315 2.69 8.03 -4.15
C TRP A 315 3.57 7.29 -5.16
N VAL A 316 3.54 5.97 -5.09
CA VAL A 316 4.25 5.08 -6.01
C VAL A 316 3.25 4.47 -6.97
N LYS A 317 3.50 4.67 -8.27
CA LYS A 317 2.85 3.92 -9.34
C LYS A 317 3.51 2.54 -9.41
N PHE A 318 2.73 1.48 -9.26
CA PHE A 318 3.25 0.12 -9.39
C PHE A 318 3.44 -0.22 -10.87
N GLU A 319 4.61 -0.75 -11.22
CA GLU A 319 4.90 -1.30 -12.54
C GLU A 319 5.31 -2.77 -12.42
N TRP A 320 4.32 -3.62 -12.12
CA TRP A 320 4.51 -5.06 -11.87
C TRP A 320 5.34 -5.78 -12.94
N ARG A 321 5.14 -5.41 -14.21
CA ARG A 321 5.83 -5.95 -15.40
C ARG A 321 5.88 -7.49 -15.37
N PRO A 322 4.72 -8.18 -15.24
CA PRO A 322 4.66 -9.63 -15.00
C PRO A 322 5.53 -10.43 -15.98
N ALA A 323 5.43 -10.12 -17.27
CA ALA A 323 6.12 -10.84 -18.34
C ALA A 323 7.63 -10.50 -18.52
N SER A 324 8.25 -9.74 -17.60
CA SER A 324 9.66 -9.31 -17.72
C SER A 324 10.67 -10.33 -17.20
N SER A 325 10.27 -11.20 -16.27
CA SER A 325 11.09 -12.33 -15.79
C SER A 325 10.17 -13.41 -15.22
N LEU A 326 10.60 -14.68 -15.26
CA LEU A 326 9.83 -15.80 -14.71
C LEU A 326 9.49 -15.58 -13.23
N ARG A 327 10.43 -15.02 -12.44
CA ARG A 327 10.19 -14.66 -11.02
C ARG A 327 9.04 -13.67 -10.85
N ARG A 328 8.94 -12.63 -11.71
CA ARG A 328 7.85 -11.65 -11.65
C ARG A 328 6.52 -12.22 -12.15
N TRP A 329 6.56 -13.11 -13.14
CA TRP A 329 5.38 -13.82 -13.61
C TRP A 329 4.77 -14.69 -12.52
N LEU A 330 5.56 -15.59 -11.94
CA LEU A 330 5.14 -16.47 -10.85
C LEU A 330 4.70 -15.67 -9.62
N ALA A 331 5.37 -14.56 -9.30
CA ALA A 331 4.95 -13.67 -8.21
C ALA A 331 3.57 -13.03 -8.47
N VAL A 332 3.28 -12.57 -9.70
CA VAL A 332 1.96 -12.01 -10.03
C VAL A 332 0.87 -13.08 -10.03
N LEU A 333 1.14 -14.29 -10.52
CA LEU A 333 0.21 -15.42 -10.39
C LEU A 333 -0.06 -15.76 -8.90
N GLY A 334 0.98 -15.76 -8.06
CA GLY A 334 0.84 -15.97 -6.62
C GLY A 334 0.03 -14.86 -5.92
N ILE A 335 0.21 -13.60 -6.32
CA ILE A 335 -0.61 -12.48 -5.81
C ILE A 335 -2.09 -12.66 -6.19
N ILE A 336 -2.38 -13.02 -7.44
CA ILE A 336 -3.75 -13.27 -7.91
C ILE A 336 -4.37 -14.42 -7.12
N PHE A 337 -3.66 -15.55 -6.98
CA PHE A 337 -4.11 -16.69 -6.18
C PHE A 337 -4.42 -16.31 -4.73
N MET A 338 -3.51 -15.58 -4.06
CA MET A 338 -3.72 -15.17 -2.66
C MET A 338 -4.88 -14.19 -2.49
N PHE A 339 -5.13 -13.31 -3.47
CA PHE A 339 -6.31 -12.44 -3.47
C PHE A 339 -7.60 -13.25 -3.61
N LEU A 340 -7.68 -14.13 -4.61
CA LEU A 340 -8.86 -14.97 -4.83
C LEU A 340 -9.14 -15.88 -3.62
N LEU A 341 -8.10 -16.45 -3.00
CA LEU A 341 -8.23 -17.25 -1.78
C LEU A 341 -8.74 -16.42 -0.59
N ALA A 342 -8.20 -15.22 -0.37
CA ALA A 342 -8.66 -14.33 0.70
C ALA A 342 -10.12 -13.86 0.49
N GLU A 343 -10.53 -13.66 -0.76
CA GLU A 343 -11.90 -13.31 -1.11
C GLU A 343 -12.83 -14.52 -0.91
N LEU A 344 -12.44 -15.71 -1.38
CA LEU A 344 -13.19 -16.96 -1.20
C LEU A 344 -13.37 -17.34 0.28
N ASN A 345 -12.33 -17.18 1.10
CA ASN A 345 -12.38 -17.36 2.55
C ASN A 345 -13.47 -16.48 3.21
N THR A 346 -13.82 -15.32 2.64
CA THR A 346 -14.92 -14.47 3.16
C THR A 346 -16.24 -15.24 3.21
N PHE A 347 -16.52 -16.01 2.15
CA PHE A 347 -17.77 -16.75 1.97
C PHE A 347 -17.76 -18.06 2.74
N TYR A 348 -16.66 -18.80 2.69
CA TYR A 348 -16.56 -20.05 3.44
C TYR A 348 -16.48 -19.84 4.95
N LEU A 349 -15.78 -18.82 5.46
CA LEU A 349 -15.75 -18.55 6.90
C LEU A 349 -17.13 -18.18 7.45
N LYS A 350 -17.92 -17.35 6.74
CA LYS A 350 -19.29 -17.04 7.17
C LYS A 350 -20.16 -18.30 7.19
N PHE A 351 -20.00 -19.19 6.20
CA PHE A 351 -20.73 -20.45 6.11
C PHE A 351 -20.35 -21.40 7.25
N VAL A 352 -19.07 -21.77 7.38
CA VAL A 352 -18.64 -22.81 8.34
C VAL A 352 -18.77 -22.38 9.81
N LEU A 353 -18.73 -21.07 10.11
CA LEU A 353 -18.93 -20.51 11.47
C LEU A 353 -20.38 -20.05 11.75
N TRP A 354 -21.30 -20.22 10.79
CA TRP A 354 -22.70 -19.74 10.89
C TRP A 354 -22.82 -18.24 11.21
N MET A 355 -22.16 -17.39 10.42
CA MET A 355 -22.32 -15.94 10.45
C MET A 355 -23.23 -15.47 9.31
N PRO A 356 -24.29 -14.69 9.58
CA PRO A 356 -25.12 -14.09 8.52
C PRO A 356 -24.29 -13.21 7.56
N PRO A 357 -24.65 -13.10 6.26
CA PRO A 357 -23.93 -12.23 5.32
C PRO A 357 -23.85 -10.77 5.76
N GLU A 358 -24.91 -10.27 6.38
CA GLU A 358 -25.04 -8.89 6.90
C GLU A 358 -24.34 -8.69 8.26
N HIS A 359 -23.77 -9.75 8.86
CA HIS A 359 -23.19 -9.66 10.19
C HIS A 359 -21.94 -8.78 10.21
N TYR A 360 -21.84 -7.91 11.22
CA TYR A 360 -20.78 -6.90 11.30
C TYR A 360 -19.36 -7.50 11.32
N LEU A 361 -19.16 -8.76 11.73
CA LEU A 361 -17.86 -9.43 11.66
C LEU A 361 -17.40 -9.64 10.21
N VAL A 362 -18.31 -9.90 9.28
CA VAL A 362 -18.01 -10.01 7.84
C VAL A 362 -17.54 -8.65 7.32
N LEU A 363 -18.26 -7.58 7.65
CA LEU A 363 -17.88 -6.20 7.30
C LEU A 363 -16.53 -5.79 7.94
N LEU A 364 -16.30 -6.11 9.22
CA LEU A 364 -15.03 -5.83 9.90
C LEU A 364 -13.86 -6.57 9.24
N ARG A 365 -14.06 -7.81 8.78
CA ARG A 365 -13.05 -8.55 8.02
C ARG A 365 -12.74 -7.88 6.67
N LEU A 366 -13.75 -7.38 5.96
CA LEU A 366 -13.53 -6.61 4.72
C LEU A 366 -12.73 -5.31 5.01
N VAL A 367 -13.11 -4.55 6.04
CA VAL A 367 -12.39 -3.33 6.46
C VAL A 367 -10.95 -3.65 6.88
N PHE A 368 -10.72 -4.78 7.56
CA PHE A 368 -9.39 -5.27 7.91
C PHE A 368 -8.52 -5.52 6.67
N PHE A 369 -9.01 -6.31 5.70
CA PHE A 369 -8.26 -6.61 4.47
C PHE A 369 -8.00 -5.38 3.60
N VAL A 370 -8.91 -4.40 3.56
CA VAL A 370 -8.68 -3.11 2.90
C VAL A 370 -7.46 -2.38 3.47
N ASN A 371 -7.36 -2.31 4.81
CA ASN A 371 -6.28 -1.60 5.49
C ASN A 371 -4.94 -2.35 5.43
N VAL A 372 -4.95 -3.64 5.74
CA VAL A 372 -3.76 -4.49 5.76
C VAL A 372 -3.25 -4.76 4.34
N GLY A 373 -4.15 -5.10 3.41
CA GLY A 373 -3.82 -5.43 2.02
C GLY A 373 -3.17 -4.26 1.26
N GLY A 374 -3.56 -3.01 1.55
CA GLY A 374 -2.90 -1.83 0.97
C GLY A 374 -1.42 -1.73 1.38
N VAL A 375 -1.09 -2.04 2.63
CA VAL A 375 0.30 -2.06 3.13
C VAL A 375 1.05 -3.28 2.58
N ALA A 376 0.43 -4.46 2.65
CA ALA A 376 0.97 -5.71 2.12
C ALA A 376 1.36 -5.59 0.64
N MET A 377 0.49 -5.01 -0.20
CA MET A 377 0.79 -4.81 -1.63
C MET A 377 1.94 -3.84 -1.88
N ARG A 378 2.10 -2.80 -1.05
CA ARG A 378 3.28 -1.92 -1.11
C ARG A 378 4.57 -2.66 -0.73
N GLU A 379 4.52 -3.53 0.26
CA GLU A 379 5.64 -4.37 0.71
C GLU A 379 6.02 -5.46 -0.31
N ILE A 380 5.04 -6.15 -0.91
CA ILE A 380 5.24 -7.13 -1.98
C ILE A 380 5.89 -6.45 -3.20
N TYR A 381 5.42 -5.26 -3.57
CA TYR A 381 6.03 -4.47 -4.64
C TYR A 381 7.51 -4.13 -4.33
N ASP A 382 7.79 -3.63 -3.12
CA ASP A 382 9.17 -3.34 -2.66
C ASP A 382 10.06 -4.60 -2.55
N PHE A 383 9.46 -5.79 -2.36
CA PHE A 383 10.17 -7.07 -2.38
C PHE A 383 10.48 -7.55 -3.81
N MET A 384 9.59 -7.30 -4.78
CA MET A 384 9.78 -7.65 -6.20
C MET A 384 10.73 -6.71 -6.95
N ASP A 385 10.77 -5.42 -6.59
CA ASP A 385 11.64 -4.41 -7.19
C ASP A 385 13.07 -4.39 -6.63
N ASP A 386 13.35 -5.11 -5.53
CA ASP A 386 14.71 -5.17 -4.98
C ASP A 386 15.63 -6.13 -5.76
N PRO A 387 16.81 -5.68 -6.22
CA PRO A 387 17.78 -6.55 -6.87
C PRO A 387 18.41 -7.59 -5.92
N LYS A 388 18.32 -7.42 -4.59
CA LYS A 388 18.87 -8.37 -3.61
C LYS A 388 17.92 -9.56 -3.43
N PHE A 389 18.38 -10.74 -3.83
CA PHE A 389 17.64 -11.99 -3.67
C PHE A 389 17.28 -12.31 -2.20
N HIS A 390 18.13 -11.93 -1.24
CA HIS A 390 17.96 -12.25 0.20
C HIS A 390 17.12 -11.24 1.00
N LYS A 391 16.40 -10.32 0.35
CA LYS A 391 15.47 -9.43 1.06
C LYS A 391 14.38 -10.27 1.74
N LYS A 392 13.98 -9.91 2.96
CA LYS A 392 12.82 -10.53 3.61
C LYS A 392 11.53 -9.94 3.03
N LEU A 393 10.47 -10.76 2.94
CA LEU A 393 9.12 -10.25 2.71
C LEU A 393 8.75 -9.27 3.84
N GLY A 394 7.95 -8.25 3.53
CA GLY A 394 7.48 -7.30 4.53
C GLY A 394 6.58 -7.97 5.57
N GLN A 395 6.51 -7.37 6.76
CA GLN A 395 5.83 -7.95 7.91
C GLN A 395 4.30 -8.05 7.72
N GLN A 396 3.67 -7.05 7.09
CA GLN A 396 2.24 -7.10 6.80
C GLN A 396 1.94 -8.06 5.65
N ALA A 397 2.78 -8.08 4.61
CA ALA A 397 2.64 -9.05 3.52
C ALA A 397 2.78 -10.50 3.99
N TRP A 398 3.71 -10.77 4.91
CA TRP A 398 3.90 -12.09 5.49
C TRP A 398 2.72 -12.50 6.38
N LEU A 399 2.28 -11.62 7.29
CA LEU A 399 1.14 -11.91 8.17
C LEU A 399 -0.18 -12.05 7.41
N ALA A 400 -0.45 -11.20 6.41
CA ALA A 400 -1.64 -11.33 5.57
C ALA A 400 -1.67 -12.66 4.82
N ALA A 401 -0.52 -13.14 4.33
CA ALA A 401 -0.42 -14.45 3.71
C ALA A 401 -0.63 -15.60 4.70
N ALA A 402 -0.10 -15.49 5.93
CA ALA A 402 -0.35 -16.44 7.01
C ALA A 402 -1.85 -16.53 7.32
N ILE A 403 -2.50 -15.39 7.57
CA ILE A 403 -3.96 -15.29 7.81
C ILE A 403 -4.75 -15.98 6.71
N THR A 404 -4.53 -15.65 5.44
CA THR A 404 -5.28 -16.25 4.33
C THR A 404 -5.10 -17.77 4.25
N VAL A 405 -3.95 -18.30 4.66
CA VAL A 405 -3.74 -19.76 4.77
C VAL A 405 -4.42 -20.33 6.01
N THR A 406 -4.29 -19.71 7.19
CA THR A 406 -4.91 -20.14 8.44
C THR A 406 -6.44 -20.16 8.35
N GLU A 407 -7.03 -19.13 7.73
CA GLU A 407 -8.45 -19.07 7.38
C GLU A 407 -8.89 -20.24 6.49
N PHE A 408 -8.14 -20.54 5.42
CA PHE A 408 -8.44 -21.67 4.53
C PHE A 408 -8.33 -23.01 5.26
N LEU A 409 -7.34 -23.17 6.16
CA LEU A 409 -7.21 -24.37 6.99
C LEU A 409 -8.38 -24.53 7.98
N ILE A 410 -8.92 -23.45 8.52
CA ILE A 410 -10.16 -23.48 9.33
C ILE A 410 -11.32 -23.97 8.47
N VAL A 411 -11.51 -23.43 7.28
CA VAL A 411 -12.55 -23.84 6.32
C VAL A 411 -12.45 -25.35 6.01
N VAL A 412 -11.25 -25.83 5.65
CA VAL A 412 -10.98 -27.26 5.38
C VAL A 412 -11.25 -28.16 6.58
N LYS A 413 -10.93 -27.70 7.80
CA LYS A 413 -11.19 -28.46 9.03
C LYS A 413 -12.67 -28.48 9.41
N TYR A 414 -13.39 -27.38 9.20
CA TYR A 414 -14.73 -27.20 9.77
C TYR A 414 -15.84 -27.83 8.93
N ASP A 415 -15.68 -27.89 7.61
CA ASP A 415 -16.60 -28.64 6.74
C ASP A 415 -15.88 -29.31 5.55
N PRO A 416 -15.22 -30.45 5.78
CA PRO A 416 -14.61 -31.21 4.71
C PRO A 416 -15.63 -31.84 3.76
N ASN A 417 -16.89 -32.03 4.17
CA ASN A 417 -17.89 -32.72 3.34
C ASN A 417 -18.28 -31.85 2.15
N THR A 418 -18.59 -30.58 2.40
CA THR A 418 -18.94 -29.60 1.36
C THR A 418 -17.78 -29.36 0.37
N LEU A 419 -16.54 -29.31 0.86
CA LEU A 419 -15.36 -29.12 0.00
C LEU A 419 -14.98 -30.35 -0.84
N MET A 420 -15.34 -31.55 -0.37
CA MET A 420 -15.11 -32.82 -1.08
C MET A 420 -16.26 -33.20 -2.03
N LEU A 421 -17.26 -32.32 -2.20
CA LEU A 421 -18.26 -32.49 -3.25
C LEU A 421 -17.57 -32.54 -4.63
N PRO A 422 -17.97 -33.48 -5.51
CA PRO A 422 -17.31 -33.66 -6.79
C PRO A 422 -17.58 -32.47 -7.71
N ILE A 423 -16.51 -31.75 -8.07
CA ILE A 423 -16.57 -30.61 -8.99
C ILE A 423 -17.19 -31.07 -10.32
N PRO A 424 -18.21 -30.36 -10.86
CA PRO A 424 -18.85 -30.72 -12.11
C PRO A 424 -17.85 -30.90 -13.26
N PHE A 425 -18.07 -31.91 -14.11
CA PHE A 425 -17.08 -32.29 -15.14
C PHE A 425 -16.72 -31.15 -16.09
N PHE A 426 -17.70 -30.32 -16.49
CA PHE A 426 -17.46 -29.16 -17.35
C PHE A 426 -16.59 -28.09 -16.65
N VAL A 427 -16.81 -27.85 -15.35
CA VAL A 427 -15.99 -26.94 -14.54
C VAL A 427 -14.55 -27.43 -14.49
N MET A 428 -14.33 -28.72 -14.22
CA MET A 428 -12.99 -29.32 -14.23
C MET A 428 -12.30 -29.14 -15.59
N GLN A 429 -13.00 -29.39 -16.71
CA GLN A 429 -12.46 -29.19 -18.05
C GLN A 429 -12.01 -27.74 -18.29
N CYS A 430 -12.81 -26.76 -17.86
CA CYS A 430 -12.47 -25.34 -17.96
C CYS A 430 -11.23 -24.98 -17.14
N TRP A 431 -11.10 -25.48 -15.89
CA TRP A 431 -9.90 -25.27 -15.07
C TRP A 431 -8.66 -25.93 -15.66
N PHE A 432 -8.75 -27.18 -16.14
CA PHE A 432 -7.64 -27.84 -16.81
C PHE A 432 -7.19 -27.09 -18.07
N LEU A 433 -8.13 -26.61 -18.89
CA LEU A 433 -7.83 -25.79 -20.06
C LEU A 433 -7.15 -24.47 -19.66
N GLY A 434 -7.67 -23.76 -18.65
CA GLY A 434 -7.09 -22.50 -18.16
C GLY A 434 -5.65 -22.68 -17.65
N ILE A 435 -5.41 -23.68 -16.82
CA ILE A 435 -4.07 -24.02 -16.31
C ILE A 435 -3.13 -24.41 -17.46
N PHE A 436 -3.59 -25.23 -18.41
CA PHE A 436 -2.83 -25.65 -19.58
C PHE A 436 -2.42 -24.47 -20.46
N LEU A 437 -3.34 -23.53 -20.72
CA LEU A 437 -3.05 -22.30 -21.48
C LEU A 437 -2.04 -21.39 -20.75
N ILE A 438 -2.16 -21.24 -19.42
CA ILE A 438 -1.19 -20.49 -18.60
C ILE A 438 0.20 -21.15 -18.66
N LEU A 439 0.27 -22.48 -18.57
CA LEU A 439 1.53 -23.24 -18.67
C LEU A 439 2.16 -23.10 -20.06
N ILE A 440 1.40 -23.29 -21.15
CA ILE A 440 1.89 -23.09 -22.52
C ILE A 440 2.41 -21.67 -22.71
N TRP A 441 1.66 -20.66 -22.28
CA TRP A 441 2.08 -19.26 -22.40
C TRP A 441 3.37 -19.00 -21.61
N THR A 442 3.51 -19.58 -20.41
CA THR A 442 4.70 -19.48 -19.56
C THR A 442 5.92 -20.10 -20.26
N VAL A 443 5.78 -21.32 -20.78
CA VAL A 443 6.86 -22.02 -21.50
C VAL A 443 7.25 -21.23 -22.75
N TRP A 444 6.28 -20.84 -23.57
CA TRP A 444 6.49 -20.07 -24.79
C TRP A 444 7.20 -18.73 -24.50
N ARG A 445 6.75 -17.99 -23.49
CA ARG A 445 7.27 -16.65 -23.16
C ARG A 445 8.67 -16.66 -22.54
N PHE A 446 8.99 -17.64 -21.70
CA PHE A 446 10.23 -17.61 -20.92
C PHE A 446 11.32 -18.57 -21.43
N PHE A 447 10.94 -19.64 -22.14
CA PHE A 447 11.87 -20.67 -22.59
C PHE A 447 12.02 -20.70 -24.12
N ILE A 448 10.93 -20.49 -24.89
CA ILE A 448 10.99 -20.51 -26.37
C ILE A 448 11.34 -19.14 -26.95
N ARG A 449 10.68 -18.07 -26.49
CA ARG A 449 10.90 -16.69 -26.95
C ARG A 449 11.35 -15.79 -25.79
N PRO A 450 12.56 -16.02 -25.23
CA PRO A 450 13.06 -15.25 -24.10
C PRO A 450 13.02 -13.75 -24.41
N TYR A 451 12.72 -12.94 -23.39
CA TYR A 451 12.69 -11.49 -23.52
C TYR A 451 14.09 -10.94 -23.80
N VAL A 452 14.39 -10.74 -25.09
CA VAL A 452 15.54 -9.94 -25.53
C VAL A 452 15.16 -8.47 -25.35
N PRO A 453 15.81 -7.71 -24.44
CA PRO A 453 15.53 -6.28 -24.30
C PRO A 453 15.83 -5.59 -25.64
N VAL A 454 14.86 -4.84 -26.15
CA VAL A 454 14.94 -4.20 -27.47
C VAL A 454 15.89 -3.01 -27.43
N ARG A 455 17.18 -3.33 -27.61
CA ARG A 455 18.33 -2.43 -27.80
C ARG A 455 18.75 -1.61 -26.57
N THR A 456 20.05 -1.62 -26.30
CA THR A 456 20.74 -0.41 -25.82
C THR A 456 20.55 0.68 -26.87
N LEU A 457 19.73 1.69 -26.55
CA LEU A 457 19.43 2.77 -27.48
C LEU A 457 20.70 3.56 -27.83
N ARG A 458 20.86 3.90 -29.12
CA ARG A 458 21.91 4.79 -29.67
C ARG A 458 21.86 6.23 -29.11
N SER A 459 20.93 6.50 -28.17
CA SER A 459 20.81 7.73 -27.38
C SER A 459 21.43 7.65 -25.99
N SER A 460 22.03 6.51 -25.61
CA SER A 460 22.73 6.31 -24.33
C SER A 460 23.75 7.44 -24.10
N ASP A 461 24.59 7.66 -25.11
CA ASP A 461 25.71 8.61 -25.07
C ASP A 461 25.25 10.08 -25.08
N GLN A 462 23.97 10.33 -25.33
CA GLN A 462 23.37 11.66 -25.29
C GLN A 462 22.79 12.04 -23.93
N HIS A 463 22.70 11.13 -22.94
CA HIS A 463 22.11 11.42 -21.62
C HIS A 463 20.70 12.06 -21.69
N LEU A 464 19.86 11.62 -22.64
CA LEU A 464 18.48 12.09 -22.78
C LEU A 464 17.58 11.45 -21.72
N LEU A 465 16.81 12.27 -20.99
CA LEU A 465 15.78 11.76 -20.07
C LEU A 465 14.55 11.24 -20.84
N LEU A 466 13.90 10.20 -20.31
CA LEU A 466 12.61 9.72 -20.82
C LEU A 466 11.55 10.82 -20.64
N VAL A 467 10.82 11.15 -21.70
CA VAL A 467 9.65 12.03 -21.64
C VAL A 467 8.41 11.14 -21.59
N PRO A 468 7.69 11.03 -20.46
CA PRO A 468 6.47 10.24 -20.39
C PRO A 468 5.34 10.92 -21.19
N PRO A 469 4.41 10.15 -21.79
CA PRO A 469 3.30 10.70 -22.56
C PRO A 469 2.29 11.43 -21.66
N ALA A 470 2.02 12.70 -21.96
CA ALA A 470 1.02 13.50 -21.26
C ALA A 470 -0.34 13.39 -21.94
N ARG A 471 -1.33 12.77 -21.27
CA ARG A 471 -2.71 12.64 -21.80
C ARG A 471 -3.53 13.93 -21.74
N TYR A 472 -3.17 14.88 -20.88
CA TYR A 472 -3.91 16.13 -20.67
C TYR A 472 -3.04 17.35 -21.01
N ARG A 473 -3.34 18.05 -22.13
CA ARG A 473 -2.54 19.20 -22.62
C ARG A 473 -2.32 20.27 -21.55
N ALA A 474 -3.36 20.67 -20.82
CA ALA A 474 -3.29 21.81 -19.88
C ALA A 474 -2.50 21.54 -18.57
N ARG A 475 -2.62 20.34 -17.99
CA ARG A 475 -1.98 19.99 -16.69
C ARG A 475 -0.86 18.95 -16.83
N GLY A 476 -1.06 17.93 -17.64
CA GLY A 476 -0.10 16.84 -17.82
C GLY A 476 1.21 17.30 -18.46
N GLU A 477 1.15 18.18 -19.47
CA GLU A 477 2.37 18.70 -20.10
C GLU A 477 3.18 19.63 -19.21
N ARG A 478 2.52 20.27 -18.23
CA ARG A 478 3.14 21.15 -17.23
C ARG A 478 3.69 20.40 -16.01
N ALA A 479 3.45 19.09 -15.90
CA ALA A 479 4.00 18.28 -14.82
C ALA A 479 5.54 18.24 -14.89
N PHE A 480 6.22 18.30 -13.74
CA PHE A 480 7.69 18.29 -13.70
C PHE A 480 8.27 17.05 -14.39
N SER A 481 7.64 15.89 -14.22
CA SER A 481 8.01 14.62 -14.88
C SER A 481 7.90 14.63 -16.41
N VAL A 482 7.20 15.59 -17.01
CA VAL A 482 7.11 15.78 -18.47
C VAL A 482 7.96 16.98 -18.91
N CYS A 483 7.81 18.11 -18.22
CA CYS A 483 8.46 19.37 -18.54
C CYS A 483 9.98 19.33 -18.30
N ALA A 484 10.45 18.78 -17.18
CA ALA A 484 11.89 18.73 -16.89
C ALA A 484 12.65 17.83 -17.88
N PRO A 485 12.17 16.64 -18.28
CA PRO A 485 12.75 15.90 -19.39
C PRO A 485 12.71 16.66 -20.72
N LYS A 486 11.60 17.33 -21.08
CA LYS A 486 11.52 18.14 -22.30
C LYS A 486 12.60 19.25 -22.33
N LEU A 487 12.74 20.02 -21.24
CA LEU A 487 13.74 21.07 -21.09
C LEU A 487 15.17 20.50 -21.06
N TRP A 488 15.40 19.38 -20.37
CA TRP A 488 16.71 18.71 -20.31
C TRP A 488 17.19 18.26 -21.70
N LYS A 489 16.29 17.77 -22.56
CA LYS A 489 16.62 17.40 -23.95
C LYS A 489 17.08 18.60 -24.79
N GLN A 490 16.63 19.82 -24.47
CA GLN A 490 17.01 21.06 -25.17
C GLN A 490 18.39 21.57 -24.76
N LEU A 491 18.99 21.09 -23.66
CA LEU A 491 20.32 21.52 -23.21
C LEU A 491 21.44 20.90 -24.08
N PRO A 492 22.56 21.61 -24.33
CA PRO A 492 23.73 21.01 -24.98
C PRO A 492 24.30 19.83 -24.20
N LEU A 493 24.94 18.89 -24.91
CA LEU A 493 25.55 17.72 -24.29
C LEU A 493 26.63 18.10 -23.26
N THR A 494 27.39 19.18 -23.51
CA THR A 494 28.39 19.73 -22.58
C THR A 494 27.80 20.18 -21.25
N VAL A 495 26.56 20.68 -21.23
CA VAL A 495 25.82 21.04 -20.00
C VAL A 495 25.33 19.78 -19.29
N ARG A 496 24.78 18.81 -20.04
CA ARG A 496 24.29 17.52 -19.50
C ARG A 496 25.40 16.65 -18.91
N LEU A 497 26.61 16.68 -19.49
CA LEU A 497 27.82 15.98 -19.03
C LEU A 497 28.61 16.77 -17.95
N ALA A 498 27.93 17.58 -17.13
CA ALA A 498 28.58 18.25 -16.02
C ALA A 498 28.93 17.25 -14.89
N PRO A 499 30.20 17.19 -14.44
CA PRO A 499 30.64 16.19 -13.44
C PRO A 499 30.12 16.45 -12.02
N SER A 500 29.57 17.65 -11.76
CA SER A 500 29.05 18.03 -10.45
C SER A 500 27.91 19.06 -10.56
N PRO A 501 27.01 19.16 -9.56
CA PRO A 501 25.96 20.18 -9.55
C PRO A 501 26.46 21.64 -9.61
N PRO A 502 27.58 22.03 -8.96
CA PRO A 502 28.19 23.35 -9.18
C PRO A 502 28.60 23.58 -10.64
N THR A 503 29.31 22.62 -11.26
CA THR A 503 29.73 22.74 -12.68
C THR A 503 28.52 22.81 -13.61
N PHE A 504 27.45 22.06 -13.33
CA PHE A 504 26.20 22.12 -14.08
C PHE A 504 25.59 23.52 -14.05
N LYS A 505 25.46 24.13 -12.87
CA LYS A 505 24.91 25.48 -12.71
C LYS A 505 25.71 26.53 -13.49
N VAL A 506 27.04 26.44 -13.47
CA VAL A 506 27.92 27.35 -14.24
C VAL A 506 27.69 27.16 -15.75
N ARG A 507 27.83 25.93 -16.27
CA ARG A 507 27.64 25.65 -17.71
C ARG A 507 26.25 26.04 -18.21
N LEU A 508 25.21 25.79 -17.39
CA LEU A 508 23.83 26.17 -17.69
C LEU A 508 23.65 27.69 -17.75
N LYS A 509 24.24 28.43 -16.80
CA LYS A 509 24.22 29.91 -16.81
C LYS A 509 24.91 30.46 -18.05
N THR A 510 26.09 29.94 -18.40
CA THR A 510 26.81 30.34 -19.63
C THR A 510 25.99 30.07 -20.88
N TYR A 511 25.35 28.91 -20.99
CA TYR A 511 24.50 28.56 -22.13
C TYR A 511 23.32 29.52 -22.29
N PHE A 512 22.56 29.78 -21.22
CA PHE A 512 21.45 30.75 -21.29
C PHE A 512 21.93 32.18 -21.54
N TYR A 513 23.10 32.57 -21.05
CA TYR A 513 23.70 33.86 -21.38
C TYR A 513 24.01 33.98 -22.88
N SER A 514 24.62 32.96 -23.50
CA SER A 514 24.88 32.96 -24.96
C SER A 514 23.61 32.93 -25.83
N LEU A 515 22.48 32.46 -25.30
CA LEU A 515 21.19 32.52 -25.99
C LEU A 515 20.50 33.90 -25.84
N ALA A 516 20.68 34.55 -24.69
CA ALA A 516 20.10 35.88 -24.42
C ALA A 516 20.91 37.02 -25.03
N TYR A 517 22.22 36.83 -25.18
CA TYR A 517 23.17 37.75 -25.78
C TYR A 517 23.96 37.00 -26.87
N PRO A 518 23.40 36.80 -28.07
CA PRO A 518 24.16 36.33 -29.22
C PRO A 518 25.31 37.31 -29.47
N ALA A 519 26.51 36.81 -29.74
CA ALA A 519 27.56 37.66 -30.25
C ALA A 519 27.17 38.10 -31.67
N GLU A 520 26.84 39.38 -31.84
CA GLU A 520 26.80 39.98 -33.17
C GLU A 520 28.19 39.86 -33.78
N ILE A 521 28.28 39.18 -34.92
CA ILE A 521 29.51 39.10 -35.70
C ILE A 521 29.66 40.44 -36.41
N VAL A 522 30.63 41.24 -35.96
CA VAL A 522 31.15 42.41 -36.67
C VAL A 522 32.12 41.95 -37.75
#